data_AF-A0A7W0NRL2-F1
#
_entry.id   AF-A0A7W0NRL2-F1
#
_cell.length_a   1.000
_cell.length_b   1.000
_cell.length_c   1.000
_cell.angle_alpha   90.00
_cell.angle_beta   90.00
_cell.angle_gamma   90.00
#
_symmetry.space_group_name_H-M   'P 1'
#
loop_
_entity.id
_entity.type
_entity.pdbx_description
1 polymer ?
#
loop_
_entity_poly.entity_id
_entity_poly.type
_entity_poly.pdbx_seq_one_letter_code
_entity_poly.pdbx_strand_id
1 'polypeptide(L)' 'MSHDGFKLAAGEGGAEGPIHSTRLVLVDRSGVIRGYFDATDADAVTRLLADTNHLLREQP' A
#
# COMPACT_ATOMS: atom_id res chain seq x y z
N MET A 1 -22.73 13.69 21.11
CA MET A 1 -21.80 13.38 22.22
C MET A 1 -21.43 11.90 22.10
N SER A 2 -20.21 11.57 21.70
CA SER A 2 -19.71 10.18 21.68
C SER A 2 -19.05 9.90 23.03
N HIS A 3 -19.47 8.83 23.72
CA HIS A 3 -19.08 8.58 25.12
C HIS A 3 -17.80 7.76 25.28
N ASP A 4 -17.31 7.11 24.21
CA ASP A 4 -16.07 6.29 24.24
C ASP A 4 -15.39 6.30 22.86
N GLY A 5 -14.61 7.34 22.58
CA GLY A 5 -13.86 7.47 21.33
C GLY A 5 -12.68 6.50 21.26
N PHE A 6 -12.61 5.72 20.17
CA PHE A 6 -11.46 4.86 19.84
C PHE A 6 -10.16 5.68 19.78
N LYS A 7 -9.20 5.34 20.64
CA LYS A 7 -7.91 6.04 20.74
C LYS A 7 -6.97 5.56 19.63
N LEU A 8 -6.97 6.26 18.50
CA LEU A 8 -5.95 6.11 17.47
C LEU A 8 -4.61 6.55 18.05
N ALA A 9 -3.57 5.71 17.93
CA ALA A 9 -2.21 6.11 18.28
C ALA A 9 -1.84 7.33 17.41
N ALA A 10 -1.70 8.50 18.03
CA ALA A 10 -1.11 9.66 17.39
C ALA A 10 0.39 9.37 17.27
N GLY A 11 0.89 9.26 16.04
CA GLY A 11 2.31 9.04 15.82
C GLY A 11 3.06 10.27 16.32
N GLU A 12 4.16 10.06 17.05
CA GLU A 12 5.04 11.15 17.47
C GLU A 12 5.63 11.82 16.23
N GLY A 13 4.97 12.88 15.75
CA GLY A 13 5.40 13.62 14.57
C GLY A 13 4.28 14.32 13.84
N GLY A 14 3.57 15.24 14.52
CA GLY A 14 2.90 16.40 13.90
C GLY A 14 1.96 16.21 12.70
N ALA A 15 1.54 14.98 12.37
CA ALA A 15 0.64 14.71 11.26
C ALA A 15 -0.79 14.58 11.80
N GLU A 16 -1.64 15.53 11.42
CA GLU A 16 -3.04 15.68 11.84
C GLU A 16 -3.97 14.61 11.22
N GLY A 17 -3.67 13.31 11.40
CA GLY A 17 -4.49 12.25 10.81
C GLY A 17 -4.11 10.82 11.24
N PRO A 18 -4.94 9.82 10.92
CA PRO A 18 -4.67 8.43 11.24
C PRO A 18 -3.35 7.96 10.60
N ILE A 19 -2.50 7.32 11.41
CA ILE A 19 -1.28 6.65 10.91
C ILE A 19 -1.70 5.53 9.96
N HIS A 20 -1.24 5.59 8.73
CA HIS A 20 -1.47 4.58 7.71
C HIS A 20 -0.15 4.20 7.03
N SER A 21 -0.07 2.95 6.59
CA SER A 21 1.07 2.47 5.80
C SER A 21 1.00 3.05 4.39
N THR A 22 2.16 3.44 3.84
CA THR A 22 2.31 3.81 2.44
C THR A 22 2.67 2.61 1.57
N ARG A 23 2.71 1.39 2.11
CA ARG A 23 3.05 0.20 1.32
C ARG A 23 1.88 -0.29 0.47
N LEU A 24 2.18 -0.56 -0.80
CA LEU A 24 1.33 -1.26 -1.76
C LEU A 24 1.77 -2.72 -1.89
N VAL A 25 0.83 -3.60 -2.24
CA VAL A 25 1.06 -5.03 -2.49
C VAL A 25 0.47 -5.40 -3.85
N LEU A 26 1.26 -6.02 -4.72
CA LEU A 26 0.77 -6.60 -5.98
C LEU A 26 0.39 -8.05 -5.74
N VAL A 27 -0.86 -8.40 -6.00
CA VAL A 27 -1.41 -9.76 -5.88
C VAL A 27 -1.96 -10.20 -7.23
N ASP A 28 -1.62 -11.41 -7.67
CA ASP A 28 -2.10 -11.95 -8.94
C ASP A 28 -3.49 -12.62 -8.85
N ARG A 29 -4.00 -13.11 -9.99
CA ARG A 29 -5.32 -13.77 -10.07
C ARG A 29 -5.44 -15.05 -9.24
N SER A 30 -4.31 -15.69 -8.90
CA SER A 30 -4.28 -16.88 -8.06
C SER A 30 -4.19 -16.53 -6.57
N GLY A 31 -4.17 -15.24 -6.23
CA GLY A 31 -4.02 -14.75 -4.87
C GLY A 31 -2.56 -14.72 -4.39
N VAL A 32 -1.58 -14.88 -5.30
CA VAL A 32 -0.16 -14.90 -4.93
C VAL A 32 0.40 -13.49 -4.91
N ILE A 33 1.11 -13.15 -3.83
CA ILE A 33 1.82 -11.88 -3.68
C ILE A 33 3.03 -11.90 -4.61
N ARG A 34 3.11 -10.92 -5.50
CA ARG A 34 4.20 -10.73 -6.47
C ARG A 34 5.23 -9.71 -6.00
N GLY A 35 4.85 -8.81 -5.09
CA GLY A 35 5.77 -7.81 -4.55
C GLY A 35 5.12 -6.82 -3.59
N TYR A 36 5.98 -6.07 -2.91
CA TYR A 36 5.64 -4.96 -2.03
C TYR A 36 6.36 -3.70 -2.53
N PHE A 37 5.69 -2.55 -2.47
CA PHE A 37 6.19 -1.30 -3.01
C PHE A 37 5.91 -0.15 -2.05
N ASP A 38 6.81 0.83 -1.96
CA ASP A 38 6.55 2.06 -1.23
C ASP A 38 5.83 3.06 -2.14
N ALA A 39 4.64 3.53 -1.77
CA ALA A 39 3.89 4.50 -2.55
C ALA A 39 4.52 5.90 -2.57
N THR A 40 5.48 6.17 -1.68
CA THR A 40 6.18 7.47 -1.63
C THR A 40 7.46 7.50 -2.47
N ASP A 41 7.90 6.35 -2.97
CA ASP A 41 9.06 6.21 -3.84
C ASP A 41 8.63 6.08 -5.30
N ALA A 42 9.02 7.06 -6.13
CA ALA A 42 8.68 7.10 -7.54
C ALA A 42 9.25 5.92 -8.34
N ASP A 43 10.44 5.42 -7.98
CA ASP A 43 11.06 4.27 -8.64
C ASP A 43 10.30 2.99 -8.29
N ALA A 44 9.86 2.86 -7.03
CA ALA A 44 9.01 1.76 -6.59
C ALA A 44 7.66 1.75 -7.31
N VAL A 45 7.04 2.92 -7.52
CA VAL A 45 5.80 3.04 -8.30
C VAL A 45 6.02 2.69 -9.77
N THR A 46 7.13 3.12 -10.37
CA THR A 46 7.49 2.77 -11.74
C THR A 46 7.65 1.25 -11.90
N ARG A 47 8.31 0.60 -10.94
CA ARG A 47 8.46 -0.86 -10.91
C ARG A 47 7.11 -1.57 -10.74
N LEU A 48 6.23 -1.08 -9.87
CA LEU A 48 4.87 -1.63 -9.70
C LEU A 48 4.11 -1.65 -11.03
N LEU A 49 4.19 -0.58 -11.82
CA LEU A 49 3.55 -0.51 -13.14
C LEU A 49 4.17 -1.51 -14.14
N ALA A 50 5.50 -1.66 -14.13
CA ALA A 50 6.18 -2.63 -14.98
C ALA A 50 5.79 -4.08 -14.62
N ASP A 51 5.82 -4.42 -13.34
CA ASP A 51 5.48 -5.75 -12.83
C ASP A 51 3.99 -6.08 -13.11
N THR A 52 3.10 -5.11 -12.99
CA THR A 52 1.68 -5.26 -13.34
C THR A 52 1.48 -5.54 -14.84
N ASN A 53 2.16 -4.78 -15.71
CA ASN A 53 2.09 -4.99 -17.15
C ASN A 53 2.67 -6.35 -17.56
N HIS A 54 3.72 -6.80 -16.90
CA HIS A 54 4.27 -8.14 -17.10
C HIS A 54 3.25 -9.21 -16.72
N LEU A 55 2.66 -9.09 -15.53
CA LEU A 55 1.67 -10.04 -15.01
C LEU A 55 0.42 -10.14 -15.90
N LEU A 56 -0.01 -9.04 -16.53
CA LEU A 56 -1.12 -9.07 -17.48
C LEU A 56 -0.80 -9.87 -18.75
N ARG A 57 0.48 -9.96 -19.13
CA ARG A 57 0.94 -10.74 -20.30
C ARG A 57 1.20 -12.21 -19.97
N GLU A 58 1.50 -12.53 -18.70
CA GLU A 58 1.71 -13.90 -18.23
C GLU A 58 0.41 -14.71 -18.11
N GLN A 59 -0.74 -14.04 -18.08
CA GLN A 59 -2.04 -14.67 -17.92
C GLN A 59 -2.56 -15.21 -19.27
N PRO A 60 -2.71 -16.54 -19.45
CA PRO A 60 -3.53 -17.11 -20.53
C PRO A 60 -5.02 -16.79 -20.34
#